data_AF-A0A2H5YC15-F1
#
_entry.id   AF-A0A2H5YC15-F1
#
_cell.length_a   1.000
_cell.length_b   1.000
_cell.length_c   1.000
_cell.angle_alpha   90.00
_cell.angle_beta   90.00
_cell.angle_gamma   90.00
#
_symmetry.space_group_name_H-M   'P 1'
#
loop_
_entity.id
_entity.type
_entity.pdbx_description
1 polymer ?
#
loop_
_entity_poly.entity_id
_entity_poly.type
_entity_poly.pdbx_seq_one_letter_code
_entity_poly.pdbx_strand_id
1 'polypeptide(L)'
;MAVSRKRALAYAERVLAVPRARLTVTLRQGKGGVTLLYKGRALTRCPLSPNGIPSAVFMASALGVQVPPLGQKVQAEVSTGVLWRAISISCLDFRKPASYVLLERLLEEAEALRGTSSAEV
;
A
#
# COMPACT_ATOMS: atom_id res chain seq x y z
N MET A 1 1.05 13.40 -15.10
CA MET A 1 -0.09 14.08 -14.43
C MET A 1 -0.18 13.64 -12.99
N ALA A 2 -0.16 14.57 -12.04
CA ALA A 2 -0.36 14.26 -10.62
C ALA A 2 -1.87 14.15 -10.34
N VAL A 3 -2.37 12.93 -10.08
CA VAL A 3 -3.75 12.72 -9.63
C VAL A 3 -3.84 13.15 -8.17
N SER A 4 -4.88 13.90 -7.79
CA SER A 4 -5.10 14.31 -6.40
C SER A 4 -5.33 13.10 -5.51
N ARG A 5 -4.85 13.16 -4.26
CA ARG A 5 -4.98 12.06 -3.29
C ARG A 5 -6.43 11.61 -3.11
N LYS A 6 -7.37 12.55 -3.03
CA LYS A 6 -8.82 12.29 -2.93
C LYS A 6 -9.32 11.42 -4.09
N ARG A 7 -8.93 11.74 -5.34
CA ARG A 7 -9.34 10.96 -6.53
C ARG A 7 -8.70 9.58 -6.56
N ALA A 8 -7.46 9.46 -6.09
CA ALA A 8 -6.78 8.17 -5.99
C ALA A 8 -7.48 7.24 -4.97
N LEU A 9 -7.81 7.76 -3.78
CA LEU A 9 -8.53 6.99 -2.76
C LEU A 9 -9.95 6.62 -3.18
N ALA A 10 -10.69 7.50 -3.86
CA ALA A 10 -12.00 7.16 -4.42
C ALA A 10 -11.93 6.10 -5.53
N TYR A 11 -10.79 5.95 -6.19
CA TYR A 11 -10.54 4.82 -7.08
C TYR A 11 -10.17 3.56 -6.30
N ALA A 12 -9.38 3.70 -5.24
CA ALA A 12 -9.02 2.60 -4.36
C ALA A 12 -10.25 1.96 -3.70
N GLU A 13 -11.19 2.75 -3.18
CA GLU A 13 -12.46 2.26 -2.64
C GLU A 13 -13.22 1.40 -3.65
N ARG A 14 -13.29 1.83 -4.92
CA ARG A 14 -13.93 1.05 -5.99
C ARG A 14 -13.22 -0.28 -6.28
N VAL A 15 -11.89 -0.29 -6.19
CA VAL A 15 -11.11 -1.53 -6.34
C VAL A 15 -11.33 -2.46 -5.16
N LEU A 16 -11.42 -1.91 -3.94
CA LEU A 16 -11.63 -2.64 -2.70
C LEU A 16 -13.08 -3.14 -2.52
N ALA A 17 -14.05 -2.51 -3.18
CA ALA A 17 -15.47 -2.89 -3.12
C ALA A 17 -15.75 -4.31 -3.65
N VAL A 18 -14.85 -4.86 -4.46
CA VAL A 18 -14.94 -6.25 -4.95
C VAL A 18 -13.82 -7.07 -4.30
N PRO A 19 -14.14 -7.95 -3.32
CA PRO A 19 -13.16 -8.85 -2.71
C PRO A 19 -12.54 -9.80 -3.75
N ARG A 20 -11.22 -9.95 -3.69
CA ARG A 20 -10.45 -10.83 -4.58
C ARG A 20 -9.29 -11.46 -3.80
N ALA A 21 -9.05 -12.73 -4.08
CA ALA A 21 -7.91 -13.46 -3.52
C ALA A 21 -6.57 -12.95 -4.07
N ARG A 22 -6.55 -12.53 -5.34
CA ARG A 22 -5.32 -12.13 -6.05
C ARG A 22 -5.53 -10.87 -6.89
N LEU A 23 -4.66 -9.89 -6.70
CA LEU A 23 -4.59 -8.61 -7.37
C LEU A 23 -3.13 -8.24 -7.60
N THR A 24 -2.73 -8.05 -8.85
CA THR A 24 -1.40 -7.53 -9.17
C THR A 24 -1.40 -6.01 -9.00
N VAL A 25 -0.69 -5.53 -7.99
CA VAL A 25 -0.41 -4.10 -7.79
C VAL A 25 1.02 -3.78 -8.16
N THR A 26 1.28 -2.51 -8.45
CA THR A 26 2.62 -2.03 -8.79
C THR A 26 3.00 -0.90 -7.85
N LEU A 27 4.09 -1.08 -7.12
CA LEU A 27 4.71 -0.04 -6.33
C LEU A 27 5.79 0.62 -7.18
N ARG A 28 5.75 1.95 -7.32
CA ARG A 28 6.70 2.71 -8.15
C ARG A 28 7.31 3.86 -7.35
N GLN A 29 8.63 3.95 -7.33
CA GLN A 29 9.33 5.10 -6.76
C GLN A 29 9.69 6.08 -7.89
N GLY A 30 9.23 7.32 -7.76
CA GLY A 30 9.62 8.42 -8.64
C GLY A 30 10.26 9.56 -7.86
N LYS A 31 10.67 10.63 -8.57
CA LYS A 31 11.30 11.81 -7.96
C LYS A 31 10.48 12.45 -6.84
N GLY A 32 9.15 12.34 -6.91
CA GLY A 32 8.23 12.94 -5.94
C GLY A 32 7.69 11.97 -4.88
N GLY A 33 8.31 10.81 -4.69
CA GLY A 33 7.90 9.79 -3.71
C GLY A 33 7.38 8.49 -4.34
N VAL A 34 6.70 7.69 -3.53
CA VAL A 34 6.26 6.33 -3.89
C VAL A 34 4.77 6.33 -4.21
N THR A 35 4.39 5.67 -5.30
CA THR A 35 2.99 5.55 -5.75
C THR A 35 2.61 4.09 -5.84
N LEU A 36 1.45 3.74 -5.27
CA LEU A 36 0.84 2.43 -5.44
C LEU A 36 -0.17 2.49 -6.59
N LEU A 37 -0.06 1.55 -7.53
CA LEU A 37 -0.83 1.53 -8.77
C LEU A 37 -1.58 0.20 -8.90
N TYR A 38 -2.77 0.26 -9.48
CA TYR A 38 -3.51 -0.89 -9.96
C TYR A 38 -4.05 -0.62 -11.36
N LYS A 39 -3.72 -1.49 -12.33
CA LYS A 39 -4.02 -1.30 -13.76
C LYS A 39 -3.61 0.09 -14.28
N GLY A 40 -2.39 0.52 -13.91
CA GLY A 40 -1.82 1.81 -14.32
C GLY A 40 -2.42 3.05 -13.62
N ARG A 41 -3.41 2.88 -12.75
CA ARG A 41 -4.08 3.98 -12.04
C ARG A 41 -3.65 4.04 -10.58
N ALA A 42 -3.39 5.24 -10.08
CA ALA A 42 -2.95 5.45 -8.69
C ALA A 42 -4.06 5.12 -7.69
N LEU A 43 -3.73 4.30 -6.70
CA LEU A 43 -4.56 4.01 -5.53
C LEU A 43 -4.22 4.96 -4.38
N THR A 44 -2.93 5.18 -4.15
CA THR A 44 -2.42 6.12 -3.15
C THR A 44 -1.01 6.57 -3.51
N ARG A 45 -0.53 7.65 -2.88
CA ARG A 45 0.81 8.21 -3.06
C ARG A 45 1.36 8.70 -1.74
N CYS A 46 2.58 8.28 -1.45
CA CYS A 46 3.38 8.71 -0.31
C CYS A 46 4.45 9.72 -0.80
N PRO A 47 4.32 11.02 -0.49
CA PRO A 47 5.29 12.03 -0.93
C PRO A 47 6.60 11.94 -0.15
N LEU A 48 7.69 12.46 -0.73
CA LEU A 48 8.98 12.58 -0.06
C LEU A 48 8.90 13.65 1.05
N SER A 49 8.48 13.24 2.24
CA SER A 49 8.28 14.09 3.42
C SER A 49 8.53 13.26 4.68
N PRO A 50 8.77 13.87 5.86
CA PRO A 50 9.01 13.14 7.10
C PRO A 50 7.90 12.15 7.46
N ASN A 51 6.64 12.45 7.09
CA ASN A 51 5.52 11.52 7.27
C ASN A 51 5.40 10.53 6.10
N GLY A 52 5.62 10.97 4.86
CA GLY A 52 5.39 10.14 3.69
C GLY A 52 6.47 9.08 3.43
N ILE A 53 7.72 9.30 3.87
CA ILE A 53 8.78 8.28 3.79
C ILE A 53 8.43 7.04 4.63
N PRO A 54 8.12 7.13 5.94
CA PRO A 54 7.73 5.96 6.71
C PRO A 54 6.44 5.32 6.17
N SER A 55 5.45 6.12 5.75
CA SER A 55 4.26 5.57 5.07
C SER A 55 4.61 4.72 3.86
N ALA A 56 5.58 5.13 3.04
CA ALA A 56 6.00 4.37 1.88
C ALA A 56 6.69 3.05 2.25
N VAL A 57 7.56 3.09 3.26
CA VAL A 57 8.29 1.91 3.75
C VAL A 57 7.32 0.89 4.32
N PHE A 58 6.46 1.29 5.25
CA PHE A 58 5.51 0.38 5.88
C PHE A 58 4.44 -0.13 4.90
N MET A 59 4.02 0.70 3.94
CA MET A 59 3.14 0.24 2.85
C MET A 59 3.82 -0.85 2.01
N ALA A 60 5.11 -0.72 1.71
CA ALA A 60 5.86 -1.75 1.00
C ALA A 60 5.96 -3.04 1.82
N SER A 61 6.28 -2.93 3.11
CA SER A 61 6.30 -4.06 4.05
C SER A 61 4.95 -4.79 4.12
N ALA A 62 3.83 -4.06 4.16
CA ALA A 62 2.49 -4.64 4.13
C ALA A 62 2.19 -5.40 2.82
N LEU A 63 2.79 -4.97 1.71
CA LEU A 63 2.70 -5.68 0.42
C LEU A 63 3.67 -6.86 0.31
N GLY A 64 4.56 -7.06 1.29
CA GLY A 64 5.59 -8.11 1.25
C GLY A 64 6.73 -7.78 0.27
N VAL A 65 6.95 -6.51 -0.07
CA VAL A 65 8.02 -6.07 -0.98
C VAL A 65 8.85 -4.96 -0.36
N GLN A 66 10.02 -4.71 -0.92
CA GLN A 66 10.82 -3.54 -0.58
C GLN A 66 10.41 -2.33 -1.42
N VAL A 67 10.70 -1.12 -0.91
CA VAL A 67 10.54 0.10 -1.73
C VAL A 67 11.53 0.00 -2.90
N PRO A 68 11.06 0.06 -4.16
CA PRO A 68 11.94 -0.05 -5.31
C PRO A 68 12.87 1.18 -5.38
N PRO A 69 14.08 1.06 -5.96
CA PRO A 69 14.97 2.20 -6.17
C PRO A 69 14.35 3.31 -7.01
N LEU A 70 14.96 4.49 -6.99
CA LEU A 70 14.47 5.67 -7.69
C LEU A 70 14.34 5.41 -9.19
N GLY A 71 13.15 5.63 -9.74
CA GLY A 71 12.84 5.40 -11.16
C GLY A 71 12.39 3.97 -11.47
N GLN A 72 12.47 3.05 -10.50
CA GLN A 72 12.07 1.66 -10.67
C GLN A 72 10.65 1.39 -10.16
N LYS A 73 10.17 0.18 -10.47
CA LYS A 73 8.88 -0.36 -10.04
C LYS A 73 9.03 -1.83 -9.66
N VAL A 74 8.23 -2.27 -8.70
CA VAL A 74 8.09 -3.68 -8.32
C VAL A 74 6.61 -4.06 -8.35
N GLN A 75 6.32 -5.30 -8.73
CA GLN A 75 4.96 -5.84 -8.71
C GLN A 75 4.80 -6.76 -7.50
N ALA A 76 3.60 -6.76 -6.93
CA ALA A 76 3.21 -7.66 -5.86
C ALA A 76 1.82 -8.22 -6.19
N GLU A 77 1.63 -9.52 -5.98
CA GLU A 77 0.32 -10.16 -6.04
C GLU A 77 -0.23 -10.27 -4.61
N VAL A 78 -1.36 -9.62 -4.36
CA VAL A 78 -1.92 -9.49 -3.01
C VAL A 78 -3.43 -9.70 -3.02
N SER A 79 -4.00 -10.09 -1.88
CA SER A 79 -5.46 -10.10 -1.72
C SER A 79 -6.01 -8.69 -1.52
N THR A 80 -7.32 -8.51 -1.72
CA THR A 80 -8.00 -7.25 -1.39
C THR A 80 -7.79 -6.86 0.08
N GLY A 81 -7.70 -7.84 0.99
CA GLY A 81 -7.47 -7.61 2.42
C GLY A 81 -6.09 -7.01 2.70
N VAL A 82 -5.03 -7.54 2.08
CA VAL A 82 -3.66 -7.00 2.17
C VAL A 82 -3.61 -5.61 1.53
N LEU A 83 -4.25 -5.43 0.38
CA LEU A 83 -4.29 -4.14 -0.30
C LEU A 83 -4.95 -3.05 0.57
N TRP A 84 -6.04 -3.38 1.26
CA TRP A 84 -6.72 -2.46 2.17
C TRP A 84 -5.79 -2.01 3.31
N ARG A 85 -5.01 -2.92 3.92
CA ARG A 85 -4.02 -2.59 4.96
C ARG A 85 -2.92 -1.69 4.42
N ALA A 86 -2.36 -2.01 3.26
CA ALA A 86 -1.33 -1.19 2.63
C ALA A 86 -1.81 0.25 2.34
N ILE A 87 -3.04 0.42 1.84
CA ILE A 87 -3.63 1.75 1.61
C ILE A 87 -3.90 2.45 2.95
N SER A 88 -4.39 1.75 3.96
CA SER A 88 -4.67 2.32 5.29
C SER A 88 -3.39 2.83 5.96
N ILE A 89 -2.29 2.07 5.89
CA ILE A 89 -0.97 2.49 6.35
C ILE A 89 -0.52 3.78 5.66
N SER A 90 -0.77 3.91 4.34
CA SER A 90 -0.44 5.15 3.62
C SER A 90 -1.21 6.38 4.11
N CYS A 91 -2.31 6.18 4.84
CA CYS A 91 -3.18 7.22 5.38
C CYS A 91 -2.89 7.59 6.83
N LEU A 92 -1.99 6.87 7.51
CA LEU A 92 -1.58 7.19 8.86
C LEU A 92 -0.79 8.51 8.94
N ASP A 93 -0.89 9.17 10.10
CA ASP A 93 -0.08 10.35 10.44
C ASP A 93 0.98 9.95 11.45
N PHE A 94 2.18 9.63 10.99
CA PHE A 94 3.32 9.21 11.80
C PHE A 94 3.93 10.32 12.66
N ARG A 95 3.39 11.55 12.59
CA ARG A 95 3.67 12.57 13.61
C ARG A 95 2.93 12.30 14.92
N LYS A 96 1.93 11.40 14.90
CA LYS A 96 1.16 10.99 16.08
C LYS A 96 1.62 9.61 16.55
N PRO A 97 2.08 9.48 17.81
CA PRO A 97 2.49 8.18 18.37
C PRO A 97 1.39 7.11 18.31
N ALA A 98 0.12 7.50 18.48
CA ALA A 98 -1.02 6.58 18.39
C ALA A 98 -1.16 5.90 17.01
N SER A 99 -0.62 6.48 15.94
CA SER A 99 -0.61 5.86 14.62
C SER A 99 0.23 4.59 14.57
N TYR A 100 1.25 4.46 15.44
CA TYR A 100 2.12 3.29 15.47
C TYR A 100 1.40 2.05 16.02
N VAL A 101 0.47 2.23 16.96
CA VAL A 101 -0.40 1.14 17.45
C VAL A 101 -1.26 0.58 16.30
N LEU A 102 -1.84 1.45 15.48
CA LEU A 102 -2.60 1.03 14.29
C LEU A 102 -1.69 0.41 13.23
N LEU A 103 -0.49 0.96 13.04
CA LEU A 103 0.49 0.43 12.11
C LEU A 103 0.85 -1.02 12.44
N GLU A 104 1.21 -1.30 13.70
CA GLU A 104 1.61 -2.65 14.14
C GLU A 104 0.50 -3.65 13.82
N ARG A 105 -0.74 -3.32 14.18
CA ARG A 105 -1.88 -4.18 13.88
C ARG A 105 -2.10 -4.40 12.38
N LEU A 106 -2.01 -3.33 11.58
CA LEU A 106 -2.19 -3.41 10.13
C LEU A 106 -1.09 -4.24 9.46
N LEU A 107 0.15 -4.19 9.97
CA LEU A 107 1.27 -5.00 9.48
C LEU A 107 1.10 -6.47 9.85
N GLU A 108 0.77 -6.76 11.11
CA GLU A 108 0.50 -8.11 11.61
C GLU A 108 -0.60 -8.80 10.77
N GLU A 109 -1.73 -8.12 10.56
CA GLU A 109 -2.82 -8.67 9.76
C GLU A 109 -2.46 -8.81 8.29
N ALA A 110 -1.67 -7.89 7.74
CA ALA A 110 -1.21 -7.99 6.35
C ALA A 110 -0.28 -9.20 6.18
N GLU A 111 0.59 -9.45 7.15
CA GLU A 111 1.47 -10.62 7.16
C GLU A 111 0.69 -11.92 7.27
N ALA A 112 -0.26 -12.03 8.21
CA ALA A 112 -1.13 -13.19 8.35
C ALA A 112 -1.86 -13.50 7.03
N LEU A 113 -2.45 -12.50 6.39
CA LEU A 113 -3.18 -12.66 5.13
C LEU A 113 -2.28 -12.97 3.91
N ARG A 114 -1.00 -12.59 3.93
CA ARG A 114 -0.03 -13.04 2.93
C ARG A 114 0.36 -14.51 3.19
N GLY A 115 0.51 -14.91 4.44
CA GLY A 115 0.83 -16.27 4.87
C GLY A 115 -0.29 -17.30 4.61
N THR A 116 -1.55 -16.88 4.53
CA THR A 116 -2.68 -17.75 4.11
C THR A 116 -2.66 -18.09 2.61
N SER A 117 -1.64 -17.68 1.88
CA SER A 117 -1.35 -18.18 0.53
C SER A 117 -0.89 -19.65 0.60
N SER A 118 -1.88 -20.55 0.66
CA SER A 118 -1.78 -22.02 0.49
C SER A 118 -1.65 -22.86 1.77
N ALA A 119 -2.80 -23.15 2.42
CA ALA A 119 -3.09 -24.33 3.25
C ALA A 119 -4.60 -24.28 3.62
N GLU A 120 -5.48 -25.27 3.51
CA GLU A 120 -5.54 -26.67 3.03
C GLU A 120 -7.04 -26.91 2.71
N VAL A 121 -7.34 -27.70 1.67
CA VAL A 121 -8.64 -28.37 1.47
C VAL A 121 -8.48 -29.78 1.98
#